data_AF-A0A9Q0Y3I5-F1
#
_entry.id   AF-A0A9Q0Y3I5-F1
#
_cell.length_a   1.000
_cell.length_b   1.000
_cell.length_c   1.000
_cell.angle_alpha   90.00
_cell.angle_beta   90.00
_cell.angle_gamma   90.00
#
_symmetry.space_group_name_H-M   'P 1'
#
loop_
_entity.id
_entity.type
_entity.pdbx_description
1 polymer ?
#
loop_
_entity_poly.entity_id
_entity_poly.type
_entity_poly.pdbx_seq_one_letter_code
_entity_poly.pdbx_strand_id
1 'polypeptide(L)'
;MPYIPLLAFPFVKLFQNNQLVCFEVVATVIVNWCQHWFEFFPNPPINVLSMVENLLAHHDKELLQHFMNYNVTSQVYAWPLLETMFSEVLTREEWLKMFDNIFSNHPSYFLMVVAAYIICSRAPLLQCDQKEDFEYFFHHRNNLDISVVVKEAYHLMDCTPAEIHPRRMLEDFVPLTKGQYPIFNKYPKFIVDYQSHERERIRQDEIEYLRERQLVHEMEAKAIENRVEDEAWYRKQELLREAEEERRKILLKEEEKLAEQRRRLAAVKRELKVKELQLLEAARRRFLKYQQDQQEVQLKRLDDEIARKVLMREEETAATVQDVEVRQMELESQRRLFEQKLVKEQEAATQEVKGELDASRRKADLEERLVQRLMEADQDGKQTAQQLAAECLAKTSQEEMDTDWQAQALRKQRLDNMDREVRYQELAKLLRENRAAEVGLLDAMKTEEAKKREEVQEKREQLAAEKAATAALDCNRKLRDLRASQPQHHLEFRQAPTKAPSQPSNVCLNDSSGQASSSHLSLNRGRQDLENRERELMAEVRQLRQKLTAQARAKQGPPVEAQWNS
;
A
#
# COMPACT_ATOMS: atom_id res chain seq x y z
N MET A 1 -41.04 12.49 -44.44
CA MET A 1 -42.30 11.83 -44.79
C MET A 1 -42.17 11.37 -46.23
N PRO A 2 -42.36 10.08 -46.56
CA PRO A 2 -41.81 9.50 -47.78
C PRO A 2 -42.46 10.03 -49.08
N TYR A 3 -43.79 10.10 -49.15
CA TYR A 3 -44.52 10.48 -50.38
C TYR A 3 -44.79 11.99 -50.53
N ILE A 4 -44.70 12.80 -49.45
CA ILE A 4 -44.98 14.25 -49.54
C ILE A 4 -44.06 14.97 -50.56
N PRO A 5 -42.75 14.65 -50.68
CA PRO A 5 -41.91 15.19 -51.75
C PRO A 5 -42.37 14.82 -53.16
N LEU A 6 -42.91 13.62 -53.38
CA LEU A 6 -43.44 13.17 -54.68
C LEU A 6 -44.70 13.97 -55.04
N LEU A 7 -45.62 14.14 -54.09
CA LEU A 7 -46.83 14.96 -54.28
C LEU A 7 -46.49 16.43 -54.57
N ALA A 8 -45.50 16.99 -53.88
CA ALA A 8 -45.12 18.39 -54.04
C ALA A 8 -44.31 18.63 -55.34
N PHE A 9 -43.63 17.61 -55.87
CA PHE A 9 -42.74 17.70 -57.02
C PHE A 9 -43.32 18.41 -58.26
N PRO A 10 -44.51 18.06 -58.80
CA PRO A 10 -45.04 18.75 -59.98
C PRO A 10 -45.29 20.24 -59.73
N PHE A 11 -45.77 20.61 -58.53
CA PHE A 11 -46.00 22.01 -58.16
C PHE A 11 -44.69 22.78 -58.01
N VAL A 12 -43.66 22.19 -57.39
CA VAL A 12 -42.31 22.77 -57.28
C VAL A 12 -41.69 22.96 -58.68
N LYS A 13 -41.91 22.02 -59.60
CA LYS A 13 -41.46 22.14 -61.00
C LYS A 13 -42.25 23.18 -61.80
N LEU A 14 -43.49 23.49 -61.43
CA LEU A 14 -44.32 24.52 -62.06
C LEU A 14 -44.00 25.92 -61.52
N PHE A 15 -43.87 26.09 -60.21
CA PHE A 15 -43.74 27.38 -59.51
C PHE A 15 -42.31 27.71 -59.06
N GLN A 16 -41.30 27.33 -59.86
CA GLN A 16 -39.86 27.45 -59.54
C GLN A 16 -39.45 28.83 -59.02
N ASN A 17 -40.07 29.91 -59.53
CA ASN A 17 -39.74 31.30 -59.20
C ASN A 17 -40.52 31.89 -58.02
N ASN A 18 -41.54 31.19 -57.49
CA ASN A 18 -42.38 31.71 -56.40
C ASN A 18 -42.70 30.60 -55.38
N GLN A 19 -41.77 30.43 -54.44
CA GLN A 19 -41.85 29.41 -53.39
C GLN A 19 -43.05 29.60 -52.46
N LEU A 20 -43.48 30.84 -52.22
CA LEU A 20 -44.64 31.12 -51.36
C LEU A 20 -45.94 30.67 -52.03
N VAL A 21 -46.17 31.06 -53.28
CA VAL A 21 -47.35 30.58 -54.05
C VAL A 21 -47.28 29.07 -54.26
N CYS A 22 -46.10 28.50 -54.50
CA CYS A 22 -45.93 27.05 -54.55
C CYS A 22 -46.38 26.37 -53.24
N PHE A 23 -45.98 26.91 -52.09
CA PHE A 23 -46.39 26.41 -50.79
C PHE A 23 -47.90 26.54 -50.58
N GLU A 24 -48.49 27.70 -50.88
CA GLU A 24 -49.94 27.93 -50.75
C GLU A 24 -50.75 26.99 -51.66
N VAL A 25 -50.31 26.75 -52.89
CA VAL A 25 -50.94 25.77 -53.79
C VAL A 25 -50.83 24.36 -53.22
N VAL A 26 -49.64 23.91 -52.81
CA VAL A 26 -49.46 22.56 -52.23
C VAL A 26 -50.25 22.39 -50.93
N ALA A 27 -50.30 23.40 -50.06
CA ALA A 27 -51.11 23.37 -48.84
C ALA A 27 -52.62 23.32 -49.16
N THR A 28 -53.07 24.07 -50.18
CA THR A 28 -54.46 24.01 -50.67
C THR A 28 -54.78 22.62 -51.22
N VAL A 29 -53.86 22.00 -51.97
CA VAL A 29 -53.99 20.63 -52.50
C VAL A 29 -54.11 19.61 -51.37
N ILE A 30 -53.21 19.68 -50.38
CA ILE A 30 -53.19 18.77 -49.23
C ILE A 30 -54.48 18.88 -48.39
N VAL A 31 -55.02 20.08 -48.20
CA VAL A 31 -56.25 20.29 -47.42
C VAL A 31 -57.49 19.77 -48.17
N ASN A 32 -57.54 19.90 -49.49
CA ASN A 32 -58.77 19.69 -50.28
C ASN A 32 -58.81 18.38 -51.08
N TRP A 33 -57.75 18.02 -51.79
CA TRP A 33 -57.71 16.80 -52.62
C TRP A 33 -57.03 15.61 -51.91
N CYS A 34 -56.25 15.87 -50.86
CA CYS A 34 -55.65 14.83 -50.01
C CYS A 34 -56.43 14.61 -48.69
N GLN A 35 -57.75 14.82 -48.72
CA GLN A 35 -58.63 14.46 -47.61
C GLN A 35 -58.50 12.96 -47.28
N HIS A 36 -58.48 12.63 -45.99
CA HIS A 36 -58.25 11.27 -45.45
C HIS A 36 -56.87 10.63 -45.78
N TRP A 37 -55.95 11.32 -46.46
CA TRP A 37 -54.67 10.72 -46.86
C TRP A 37 -53.76 10.33 -45.69
N PHE A 38 -53.88 11.04 -44.58
CA PHE A 38 -52.93 10.97 -43.47
C PHE A 38 -53.47 10.22 -42.25
N GLU A 39 -54.68 9.64 -42.33
CA GLU A 39 -55.33 8.90 -41.23
C GLU A 39 -54.51 7.69 -40.75
N PHE A 40 -53.79 7.04 -41.67
CA PHE A 40 -52.92 5.89 -41.40
C PHE A 40 -51.43 6.22 -41.65
N PHE A 41 -51.06 7.50 -41.64
CA PHE A 41 -49.68 7.94 -41.89
C PHE A 41 -48.67 7.18 -41.00
N PRO A 42 -47.57 6.61 -41.55
CA PRO A 42 -46.99 6.86 -42.89
C PRO A 42 -47.51 5.99 -44.04
N ASN A 43 -48.47 5.09 -43.81
CA ASN A 43 -48.95 4.16 -44.83
C ASN A 43 -49.84 4.86 -45.89
N PRO A 44 -50.00 4.27 -47.09
CA PRO A 44 -50.98 4.74 -48.08
C PRO A 44 -52.41 4.78 -47.54
N PRO A 45 -53.27 5.69 -48.03
CA PRO A 45 -54.61 5.88 -47.49
C PRO A 45 -55.61 4.85 -48.01
N ILE A 46 -55.68 3.73 -47.31
CA ILE A 46 -56.55 2.59 -47.61
C ILE A 46 -58.01 3.03 -47.87
N ASN A 47 -58.53 3.99 -47.10
CA ASN A 47 -59.89 4.52 -47.28
C ASN A 47 -60.10 5.16 -48.67
N VAL A 48 -59.13 5.93 -49.16
CA VAL A 48 -59.19 6.58 -50.49
C VAL A 48 -58.95 5.57 -51.61
N LEU A 49 -58.03 4.63 -51.41
CA LEU A 49 -57.77 3.54 -52.35
C LEU A 49 -59.00 2.63 -52.54
N SER A 50 -59.72 2.35 -51.46
CA SER A 50 -61.00 1.63 -51.50
C SER A 50 -62.09 2.39 -52.27
N MET A 51 -62.12 3.73 -52.24
CA MET A 51 -63.05 4.50 -53.09
C MET A 51 -62.78 4.26 -54.58
N VAL A 52 -61.51 4.27 -55.00
CA VAL A 52 -61.12 4.00 -56.41
C VAL A 52 -61.45 2.55 -56.79
N GLU A 53 -61.19 1.59 -55.89
CA GLU A 53 -61.53 0.18 -56.08
C GLU A 53 -63.03 -0.05 -56.24
N ASN A 54 -63.87 0.65 -55.46
CA ASN A 54 -65.33 0.62 -55.58
C ASN A 54 -65.83 1.21 -56.91
N LEU A 55 -65.15 2.23 -57.46
CA LEU A 55 -65.46 2.78 -58.79
C LEU A 55 -65.17 1.75 -59.89
N LEU A 56 -64.00 1.12 -59.86
CA LEU A 56 -63.65 0.03 -60.80
C LEU A 56 -64.61 -1.15 -60.67
N ALA A 57 -64.96 -1.55 -59.44
CA ALA A 57 -65.93 -2.62 -59.16
C ALA A 57 -67.33 -2.34 -59.72
N HIS A 58 -67.68 -1.07 -59.97
CA HIS A 58 -68.94 -0.70 -60.61
C HIS A 58 -68.81 -0.66 -62.14
N HIS A 59 -67.81 0.06 -62.65
CA HIS A 59 -67.71 0.43 -64.07
C HIS A 59 -66.92 -0.56 -64.95
N ASP A 60 -65.89 -1.23 -64.43
CA ASP A 60 -65.16 -2.29 -65.15
C ASP A 60 -64.79 -3.46 -64.22
N LYS A 61 -65.77 -4.35 -64.02
CA LYS A 61 -65.65 -5.56 -63.20
C LYS A 61 -64.65 -6.57 -63.76
N GLU A 62 -64.47 -6.62 -65.07
CA GLU A 62 -63.56 -7.56 -65.73
C GLU A 62 -62.12 -7.16 -65.45
N LEU A 63 -61.81 -5.87 -65.60
CA LEU A 63 -60.49 -5.32 -65.28
C LEU A 63 -60.14 -5.48 -63.78
N LEU A 64 -61.10 -5.24 -62.88
CA LEU A 64 -60.85 -5.47 -61.44
C LEU A 64 -60.67 -6.96 -61.11
N GLN A 65 -61.45 -7.86 -61.73
CA GLN A 65 -61.26 -9.31 -61.58
C GLN A 65 -59.88 -9.76 -62.08
N HIS A 66 -59.40 -9.19 -63.18
CA HIS A 66 -58.04 -9.41 -63.68
C HIS A 66 -56.99 -9.02 -62.63
N PHE A 67 -57.07 -7.80 -62.07
CA PHE A 67 -56.18 -7.38 -60.98
C PHE A 67 -56.22 -8.34 -59.77
N MET A 68 -57.41 -8.77 -59.35
CA MET A 68 -57.56 -9.74 -58.26
C MET A 68 -56.90 -11.09 -58.56
N ASN A 69 -57.05 -11.61 -59.78
CA ASN A 69 -56.45 -12.89 -60.20
C ASN A 69 -54.91 -12.87 -60.11
N TYR A 70 -54.28 -11.72 -60.38
CA TYR A 70 -52.83 -11.52 -60.31
C TYR A 70 -52.35 -10.91 -58.98
N ASN A 71 -53.22 -10.85 -57.95
CA ASN A 71 -52.93 -10.27 -56.63
C ASN A 71 -52.46 -8.80 -56.68
N VAL A 72 -52.93 -8.04 -57.66
CA VAL A 72 -52.69 -6.60 -57.82
C VAL A 72 -53.74 -5.85 -56.99
N THR A 73 -53.29 -5.06 -56.02
CA THR A 73 -54.16 -4.28 -55.13
C THR A 73 -54.25 -2.82 -55.57
N SER A 74 -55.20 -2.06 -55.03
CA SER A 74 -55.29 -0.60 -55.25
C SER A 74 -54.03 0.18 -54.82
N GLN A 75 -53.17 -0.38 -53.97
CA GLN A 75 -51.85 0.18 -53.68
C GLN A 75 -50.86 0.08 -54.85
N VAL A 76 -51.09 -0.81 -55.82
CA VAL A 76 -50.27 -0.95 -57.04
C VAL A 76 -50.84 -0.10 -58.17
N TYR A 77 -52.15 -0.14 -58.41
CA TYR A 77 -52.75 0.51 -59.59
C TYR A 77 -53.23 1.95 -59.38
N ALA A 78 -53.58 2.35 -58.15
CA ALA A 78 -54.13 3.68 -57.88
C ALA A 78 -53.18 4.57 -57.07
N TRP A 79 -52.42 4.00 -56.13
CA TRP A 79 -51.54 4.79 -55.28
C TRP A 79 -50.38 5.50 -56.02
N PRO A 80 -49.66 4.89 -56.99
CA PRO A 80 -48.62 5.61 -57.74
C PRO A 80 -49.15 6.84 -58.49
N LEU A 81 -50.36 6.74 -59.06
CA LEU A 81 -51.05 7.84 -59.73
C LEU A 81 -51.42 8.97 -58.76
N LEU A 82 -51.86 8.61 -57.56
CA LEU A 82 -52.21 9.56 -56.50
C LEU A 82 -50.96 10.22 -55.90
N GLU A 83 -49.99 9.44 -55.40
CA GLU A 83 -48.86 9.94 -54.61
C GLU A 83 -47.91 10.85 -55.41
N THR A 84 -47.80 10.60 -56.71
CA THR A 84 -47.02 11.42 -57.66
C THR A 84 -47.86 12.54 -58.27
N MET A 85 -49.17 12.62 -57.96
CA MET A 85 -50.16 13.46 -58.61
C MET A 85 -50.08 13.34 -60.15
N PHE A 86 -50.00 12.10 -60.66
CA PHE A 86 -49.78 11.73 -62.07
C PHE A 86 -48.45 12.18 -62.72
N SER A 87 -47.50 12.76 -61.97
CA SER A 87 -46.30 13.37 -62.57
C SER A 87 -45.26 12.38 -63.12
N GLU A 88 -45.36 11.08 -62.78
CA GLU A 88 -44.52 10.03 -63.38
C GLU A 88 -45.06 9.53 -64.74
N VAL A 89 -46.38 9.48 -64.90
CA VAL A 89 -47.03 8.89 -66.09
C VAL A 89 -47.43 9.90 -67.16
N LEU A 90 -47.46 11.21 -66.83
CA LEU A 90 -47.85 12.28 -67.75
C LEU A 90 -46.69 13.24 -68.08
N THR A 91 -46.69 13.77 -69.30
CA THR A 91 -45.87 14.95 -69.63
C THR A 91 -46.48 16.23 -69.02
N ARG A 92 -45.69 17.31 -68.99
CA ARG A 92 -46.12 18.61 -68.48
C ARG A 92 -47.42 19.14 -69.13
N GLU A 93 -47.58 18.99 -70.44
CA GLU A 93 -48.77 19.50 -71.15
C GLU A 93 -50.03 18.68 -70.88
N GLU A 94 -49.87 17.35 -70.82
CA GLU A 94 -50.91 16.39 -70.44
C GLU A 94 -51.35 16.62 -68.98
N TRP A 95 -50.38 16.79 -68.08
CA TRP A 95 -50.60 17.09 -66.66
C TRP A 95 -51.35 18.41 -66.45
N LEU A 96 -50.94 19.49 -67.12
CA LEU A 96 -51.63 20.78 -67.01
C LEU A 96 -53.10 20.68 -67.45
N LYS A 97 -53.38 20.08 -68.61
CA LYS A 97 -54.76 19.85 -69.10
C LYS A 97 -55.60 19.04 -68.11
N MET A 98 -55.02 18.02 -67.49
CA MET A 98 -55.70 17.20 -66.48
C MET A 98 -55.98 18.00 -65.21
N PHE A 99 -54.99 18.76 -64.70
CA PHE A 99 -55.11 19.51 -63.45
C PHE A 99 -55.99 20.76 -63.56
N ASP A 100 -56.09 21.39 -64.74
CA ASP A 100 -57.09 22.42 -65.01
C ASP A 100 -58.51 21.88 -64.79
N ASN A 101 -58.78 20.63 -65.19
CA ASN A 101 -60.06 19.98 -64.93
C ASN A 101 -60.21 19.54 -63.46
N ILE A 102 -59.17 19.00 -62.83
CA ILE A 102 -59.21 18.59 -61.41
C ILE A 102 -59.49 19.78 -60.48
N PHE A 103 -58.91 20.94 -60.74
CA PHE A 103 -59.10 22.15 -59.94
C PHE A 103 -60.39 22.92 -60.28
N SER A 104 -60.99 22.68 -61.44
CA SER A 104 -62.29 23.28 -61.82
C SER A 104 -63.50 22.52 -61.27
N ASN A 105 -63.30 21.33 -60.68
CA ASN A 105 -64.36 20.45 -60.20
C ASN A 105 -64.28 20.17 -58.68
N HIS A 106 -65.32 19.52 -58.15
CA HIS A 106 -65.33 19.01 -56.77
C HIS A 106 -64.13 18.08 -56.50
N PRO A 107 -63.50 18.06 -55.30
CA PRO A 107 -62.31 17.23 -55.02
C PRO A 107 -62.44 15.74 -55.37
N SER A 108 -63.65 15.17 -55.30
CA SER A 108 -63.93 13.79 -55.73
C SER A 108 -63.62 13.51 -57.20
N TYR A 109 -63.61 14.52 -58.07
CA TYR A 109 -63.28 14.38 -59.48
C TYR A 109 -61.87 13.81 -59.69
N PHE A 110 -60.93 14.11 -58.79
CA PHE A 110 -59.58 13.54 -58.84
C PHE A 110 -59.59 12.00 -58.78
N LEU A 111 -60.46 11.42 -57.95
CA LEU A 111 -60.61 9.95 -57.87
C LEU A 111 -61.33 9.37 -59.09
N MET A 112 -62.26 10.13 -59.70
CA MET A 112 -62.84 9.76 -61.01
C MET A 112 -61.80 9.77 -62.12
N VAL A 113 -60.86 10.73 -62.13
CA VAL A 113 -59.76 10.78 -63.10
C VAL A 113 -58.81 9.58 -62.93
N VAL A 114 -58.53 9.14 -61.70
CA VAL A 114 -57.78 7.90 -61.46
C VAL A 114 -58.51 6.68 -62.01
N ALA A 115 -59.80 6.50 -61.69
CA ALA A 115 -60.59 5.40 -62.23
C ALA A 115 -60.68 5.44 -63.78
N ALA A 116 -60.92 6.62 -64.36
CA ALA A 116 -60.99 6.83 -65.81
C ALA A 116 -59.65 6.53 -66.50
N TYR A 117 -58.51 6.94 -65.93
CA TYR A 117 -57.18 6.65 -66.49
C TYR A 117 -56.94 5.13 -66.56
N ILE A 118 -57.35 4.39 -65.53
CA ILE A 118 -57.24 2.93 -65.47
C ILE A 118 -58.19 2.27 -66.49
N ILE A 119 -59.45 2.70 -66.56
CA ILE A 119 -60.46 2.17 -67.51
C ILE A 119 -60.06 2.46 -68.97
N CYS A 120 -59.61 3.67 -69.30
CA CYS A 120 -59.10 3.96 -70.64
C CYS A 120 -57.81 3.18 -70.98
N SER A 121 -57.09 2.69 -69.95
CA SER A 121 -55.92 1.82 -70.08
C SER A 121 -56.25 0.32 -70.07
N ARG A 122 -57.53 -0.07 -70.11
CA ARG A 122 -58.00 -1.47 -70.05
C ARG A 122 -57.28 -2.42 -71.02
N ALA A 123 -57.05 -2.00 -72.26
CA ALA A 123 -56.51 -2.87 -73.30
C ALA A 123 -55.09 -3.40 -73.01
N PRO A 124 -54.07 -2.58 -72.67
CA PRO A 124 -52.77 -3.09 -72.22
C PRO A 124 -52.85 -3.76 -70.84
N LEU A 125 -53.68 -3.26 -69.90
CA LEU A 125 -53.75 -3.83 -68.54
C LEU A 125 -54.29 -5.26 -68.50
N LEU A 126 -55.21 -5.62 -69.41
CA LEU A 126 -55.68 -7.02 -69.57
C LEU A 126 -54.65 -7.93 -70.25
N GLN A 127 -53.55 -7.40 -70.80
CA GLN A 127 -52.46 -8.18 -71.39
C GLN A 127 -51.32 -8.47 -70.41
N CYS A 128 -51.22 -7.72 -69.31
CA CYS A 128 -50.27 -7.97 -68.23
C CYS A 128 -50.60 -9.29 -67.53
N ASP A 129 -49.60 -10.18 -67.38
CA ASP A 129 -49.73 -11.48 -66.73
C ASP A 129 -48.73 -11.71 -65.57
N GLN A 130 -47.78 -10.80 -65.34
CA GLN A 130 -46.96 -10.75 -64.13
C GLN A 130 -47.29 -9.51 -63.30
N LYS A 131 -47.09 -9.57 -61.98
CA LYS A 131 -47.37 -8.45 -61.06
C LYS A 131 -46.49 -7.24 -61.37
N GLU A 132 -45.25 -7.53 -61.73
CA GLU A 132 -44.20 -6.58 -62.09
C GLU A 132 -44.56 -5.76 -63.33
N ASP A 133 -45.36 -6.29 -64.26
CA ASP A 133 -45.83 -5.55 -65.44
C ASP A 133 -46.81 -4.44 -65.05
N PHE A 134 -47.69 -4.70 -64.07
CA PHE A 134 -48.60 -3.67 -63.55
C PHE A 134 -47.83 -2.60 -62.78
N GLU A 135 -46.89 -3.00 -61.91
CA GLU A 135 -46.01 -2.06 -61.21
C GLU A 135 -45.23 -1.19 -62.19
N TYR A 136 -44.67 -1.79 -63.26
CA TYR A 136 -44.02 -1.04 -64.34
C TYR A 136 -45.00 -0.08 -65.04
N PHE A 137 -46.20 -0.54 -65.42
CA PHE A 137 -47.20 0.26 -66.13
C PHE A 137 -47.58 1.55 -65.39
N PHE A 138 -47.78 1.48 -64.07
CA PHE A 138 -48.24 2.63 -63.27
C PHE A 138 -47.13 3.61 -62.85
N HIS A 139 -45.86 3.25 -63.06
CA HIS A 139 -44.70 4.14 -62.85
C HIS A 139 -44.08 4.70 -64.15
N HIS A 140 -44.65 4.38 -65.33
CA HIS A 140 -44.11 4.80 -66.63
C HIS A 140 -45.16 5.49 -67.51
N ARG A 141 -44.69 6.33 -68.45
CA ARG A 141 -45.57 7.01 -69.40
C ARG A 141 -46.19 6.02 -70.39
N ASN A 142 -47.51 6.08 -70.51
CA ASN A 142 -48.29 5.28 -71.45
C ASN A 142 -48.82 6.12 -72.62
N ASN A 143 -49.11 5.49 -73.75
CA ASN A 143 -49.66 6.16 -74.93
C ASN A 143 -51.20 6.28 -74.82
N LEU A 144 -51.66 7.32 -74.11
CA LEU A 144 -53.07 7.52 -73.79
C LEU A 144 -53.50 8.97 -74.08
N ASP A 145 -54.59 9.18 -74.81
CA ASP A 145 -55.15 10.52 -75.01
C ASP A 145 -55.88 10.99 -73.76
N ILE A 146 -55.28 11.94 -73.05
CA ILE A 146 -55.85 12.56 -71.85
C ILE A 146 -57.19 13.26 -72.13
N SER A 147 -57.45 13.67 -73.37
CA SER A 147 -58.75 14.20 -73.78
C SER A 147 -59.86 13.15 -73.72
N VAL A 148 -59.53 11.86 -73.89
CA VAL A 148 -60.46 10.74 -73.67
C VAL A 148 -60.61 10.48 -72.18
N VAL A 149 -59.51 10.44 -71.42
CA VAL A 149 -59.54 10.25 -69.95
C VAL A 149 -60.39 11.31 -69.25
N VAL A 150 -60.28 12.58 -69.64
CA VAL A 150 -61.07 13.68 -69.06
C VAL A 150 -62.56 13.53 -69.41
N LYS A 151 -62.90 13.15 -70.65
CA LYS A 151 -64.30 12.86 -71.04
C LYS A 151 -64.88 11.69 -70.25
N GLU A 152 -64.10 10.62 -70.10
CA GLU A 152 -64.49 9.46 -69.32
C GLU A 152 -64.66 9.82 -67.84
N ALA A 153 -63.76 10.61 -67.25
CA ALA A 153 -63.90 11.08 -65.86
C ALA A 153 -65.18 11.92 -65.63
N TYR A 154 -65.62 12.72 -66.60
CA TYR A 154 -66.94 13.37 -66.55
C TYR A 154 -68.08 12.36 -66.71
N HIS A 155 -67.97 11.38 -67.60
CA HIS A 155 -68.96 10.31 -67.73
C HIS A 155 -69.13 9.51 -66.42
N LEU A 156 -68.02 9.18 -65.75
CA LEU A 156 -68.02 8.52 -64.45
C LEU A 156 -68.68 9.39 -63.36
N MET A 157 -68.47 10.71 -63.34
CA MET A 157 -69.18 11.61 -62.41
C MET A 157 -70.71 11.53 -62.57
N ASP A 158 -71.20 11.52 -63.81
CA ASP A 158 -72.64 11.54 -64.10
C ASP A 158 -73.30 10.15 -63.93
N CYS A 159 -72.56 9.06 -64.18
CA CYS A 159 -73.09 7.69 -64.16
C CYS A 159 -72.80 6.89 -62.88
N THR A 160 -71.99 7.40 -61.95
CA THR A 160 -71.73 6.72 -60.66
C THR A 160 -72.88 6.91 -59.67
N PRO A 161 -73.49 5.84 -59.12
CA PRO A 161 -74.53 5.94 -58.09
C PRO A 161 -74.07 6.64 -56.81
N ALA A 162 -74.99 7.39 -56.18
CA ALA A 162 -74.71 8.23 -55.01
C ALA A 162 -74.24 7.44 -53.76
N GLU A 163 -74.51 6.14 -53.70
CA GLU A 163 -74.05 5.26 -52.62
C GLU A 163 -72.53 5.08 -52.62
N ILE A 164 -71.91 4.97 -53.81
CA ILE A 164 -70.48 4.71 -54.01
C ILE A 164 -69.70 5.93 -54.50
N HIS A 165 -70.39 7.01 -54.88
CA HIS A 165 -69.77 8.22 -55.41
C HIS A 165 -68.90 8.93 -54.35
N PRO A 166 -67.57 9.15 -54.58
CA PRO A 166 -66.66 9.65 -53.53
C PRO A 166 -67.03 11.02 -52.95
N ARG A 167 -67.77 11.86 -53.69
CA ARG A 167 -68.40 13.10 -53.17
C ARG A 167 -69.20 12.93 -51.87
N ARG A 168 -69.74 11.74 -51.59
CA ARG A 168 -70.42 11.46 -50.31
C ARG A 168 -69.44 11.34 -49.12
N MET A 169 -68.18 11.01 -49.39
CA MET A 169 -67.15 10.77 -48.38
C MET A 169 -66.12 11.91 -48.26
N LEU A 170 -66.13 12.87 -49.21
CA LEU A 170 -65.20 13.98 -49.28
C LEU A 170 -65.95 15.32 -49.14
N GLU A 171 -65.37 16.26 -48.39
CA GLU A 171 -65.87 17.62 -48.19
C GLU A 171 -65.70 18.47 -49.47
N ASP A 172 -66.59 19.46 -49.69
CA ASP A 172 -66.45 20.48 -50.74
C ASP A 172 -65.16 21.32 -50.54
N PHE A 173 -64.74 22.04 -51.58
CA PHE A 173 -63.53 22.87 -51.54
C PHE A 173 -63.60 23.99 -50.49
N VAL A 174 -62.54 24.08 -49.66
CA VAL A 174 -62.30 25.12 -48.66
C VAL A 174 -60.99 25.88 -48.97
N PRO A 175 -61.03 27.21 -49.17
CA PRO A 175 -59.82 28.00 -49.38
C PRO A 175 -58.99 28.14 -48.10
N LEU A 176 -57.68 28.40 -48.24
CA LEU A 176 -56.81 28.67 -47.10
C LEU A 176 -57.25 29.94 -46.34
N THR A 177 -57.06 29.91 -45.03
CA THR A 177 -57.34 31.02 -44.12
C THR A 177 -56.40 32.21 -44.35
N LYS A 178 -56.95 33.43 -44.37
CA LYS A 178 -56.17 34.65 -44.57
C LYS A 178 -55.44 35.05 -43.29
N GLY A 179 -54.14 35.36 -43.40
CA GLY A 179 -53.30 35.87 -42.31
C GLY A 179 -52.66 34.81 -41.40
N GLN A 180 -53.19 33.59 -41.36
CA GLN A 180 -52.60 32.45 -40.66
C GLN A 180 -52.95 31.15 -41.39
N TYR A 181 -52.01 30.23 -41.53
CA TYR A 181 -52.26 28.91 -42.12
C TYR A 181 -53.05 27.99 -41.16
N PRO A 182 -53.92 27.11 -41.69
CA PRO A 182 -54.73 26.21 -40.87
C PRO A 182 -53.83 25.19 -40.14
N ILE A 183 -54.15 24.90 -38.88
CA ILE A 183 -53.42 23.88 -38.11
C ILE A 183 -53.81 22.50 -38.63
N PHE A 184 -52.91 21.87 -39.38
CA PHE A 184 -53.12 20.53 -39.90
C PHE A 184 -53.04 19.50 -38.76
N ASN A 185 -54.18 18.85 -38.45
CA ASN A 185 -54.29 17.86 -37.38
C ASN A 185 -54.85 16.50 -37.86
N LYS A 186 -55.06 16.32 -39.18
CA LYS A 186 -55.71 15.13 -39.77
C LYS A 186 -54.74 13.92 -39.86
N TYR A 187 -53.92 13.66 -38.83
CA TYR A 187 -52.94 12.54 -38.77
C TYR A 187 -52.77 11.95 -37.34
N PRO A 188 -52.31 10.68 -37.19
CA PRO A 188 -52.00 10.07 -35.90
C PRO A 188 -50.85 10.75 -35.15
N LYS A 189 -51.19 11.74 -34.30
CA LYS A 189 -50.21 12.49 -33.50
C LYS A 189 -49.26 11.58 -32.72
N PHE A 190 -49.79 10.61 -31.98
CA PHE A 190 -48.99 9.64 -31.21
C PHE A 190 -47.86 8.97 -32.01
N ILE A 191 -48.10 8.59 -33.27
CA ILE A 191 -47.09 7.94 -34.12
C ILE A 191 -46.00 8.94 -34.53
N VAL A 192 -46.40 10.15 -34.92
CA VAL A 192 -45.47 11.22 -35.35
C VAL A 192 -44.66 11.76 -34.17
N ASP A 193 -45.30 11.93 -33.01
CA ASP A 193 -44.69 12.37 -31.76
C ASP A 193 -43.70 11.30 -31.26
N TYR A 194 -44.08 10.02 -31.27
CA TYR A 194 -43.17 8.91 -30.95
C TYR A 194 -41.96 8.88 -31.89
N GLN A 195 -42.16 8.97 -33.21
CA GLN A 195 -41.05 9.01 -34.17
C GLN A 195 -40.14 10.24 -33.97
N SER A 196 -40.69 11.36 -33.52
CA SER A 196 -39.93 12.58 -33.24
C SER A 196 -39.11 12.45 -31.95
N HIS A 197 -39.72 11.94 -30.88
CA HIS A 197 -39.04 11.64 -29.62
C HIS A 197 -37.96 10.55 -29.79
N GLU A 198 -38.20 9.52 -30.58
CA GLU A 198 -37.24 8.44 -30.84
C GLU A 198 -36.01 8.97 -31.60
N ARG A 199 -36.23 9.83 -32.60
CA ARG A 199 -35.13 10.51 -33.33
C ARG A 199 -34.32 11.43 -32.43
N GLU A 200 -34.98 12.20 -31.58
CA GLU A 200 -34.30 13.08 -30.64
C GLU A 200 -33.57 12.29 -29.54
N ARG A 201 -34.08 11.12 -29.12
CA ARG A 201 -33.34 10.20 -28.24
C ARG A 201 -32.10 9.65 -28.94
N ILE A 202 -32.22 9.11 -30.16
CA ILE A 202 -31.07 8.62 -30.95
C ILE A 202 -30.01 9.72 -31.11
N ARG A 203 -30.42 10.96 -31.37
CA ARG A 203 -29.53 12.12 -31.47
C ARG A 203 -28.84 12.44 -30.14
N GLN A 204 -29.54 12.34 -29.01
CA GLN A 204 -28.96 12.52 -27.68
C GLN A 204 -27.98 11.40 -27.34
N ASP A 205 -28.33 10.15 -27.64
CA ASP A 205 -27.47 8.97 -27.50
C ASP A 205 -26.18 9.12 -28.35
N GLU A 206 -26.29 9.64 -29.59
CA GLU A 206 -25.13 9.93 -30.46
C GLU A 206 -24.25 11.05 -29.92
N ILE A 207 -24.84 12.13 -29.37
CA ILE A 207 -24.10 13.22 -28.72
C ILE A 207 -23.37 12.72 -27.45
N GLU A 208 -24.00 11.86 -26.65
CA GLU A 208 -23.37 11.27 -25.45
C GLU A 208 -22.24 10.31 -25.85
N TYR A 209 -22.45 9.43 -26.83
CA TYR A 209 -21.42 8.55 -27.40
C TYR A 209 -20.18 9.33 -27.90
N LEU A 210 -20.38 10.44 -28.61
CA LEU A 210 -19.28 11.28 -29.08
C LEU A 210 -18.51 11.94 -27.92
N ARG A 211 -19.20 12.34 -26.84
CA ARG A 211 -18.57 12.89 -25.63
C ARG A 211 -17.77 11.83 -24.85
N GLU A 212 -18.34 10.63 -24.67
CA GLU A 212 -17.63 9.52 -24.02
C GLU A 212 -16.36 9.16 -24.79
N ARG A 213 -16.44 9.09 -26.12
CA ARG A 213 -15.27 8.82 -26.98
C ARG A 213 -14.19 9.91 -26.88
N GLN A 214 -14.58 11.18 -26.80
CA GLN A 214 -13.62 12.28 -26.56
C GLN A 214 -12.94 12.12 -25.19
N LEU A 215 -13.71 11.83 -24.14
CA LEU A 215 -13.17 11.60 -22.80
C LEU A 215 -12.19 10.41 -22.76
N VAL A 216 -12.49 9.31 -23.46
CA VAL A 216 -11.58 8.16 -23.58
C VAL A 216 -10.26 8.57 -24.23
N HIS A 217 -10.29 9.31 -25.35
CA HIS A 217 -9.07 9.78 -26.01
C HIS A 217 -8.26 10.77 -25.14
N GLU A 218 -8.90 11.64 -24.36
CA GLU A 218 -8.20 12.47 -23.38
C GLU A 218 -7.53 11.66 -22.27
N MET A 219 -8.19 10.60 -21.78
CA MET A 219 -7.64 9.72 -20.76
C MET A 219 -6.50 8.86 -21.30
N GLU A 220 -6.58 8.40 -22.54
CA GLU A 220 -5.48 7.74 -23.26
C GLU A 220 -4.27 8.67 -23.42
N ALA A 221 -4.49 9.93 -23.83
CA ALA A 221 -3.42 10.92 -23.97
C ALA A 221 -2.71 11.19 -22.63
N LYS A 222 -3.47 11.43 -21.55
CA LYS A 222 -2.93 11.60 -20.18
C LYS A 222 -2.21 10.35 -19.68
N ALA A 223 -2.69 9.15 -20.03
CA ALA A 223 -2.02 7.91 -19.67
C ALA A 223 -0.69 7.70 -20.43
N ILE A 224 -0.58 8.20 -21.66
CA ILE A 224 0.69 8.22 -22.41
C ILE A 224 1.65 9.25 -21.82
N GLU A 225 1.16 10.45 -21.50
CA GLU A 225 1.95 11.52 -20.85
C GLU A 225 2.54 11.04 -19.51
N ASN A 226 1.71 10.52 -18.61
CA ASN A 226 2.15 9.94 -17.33
C ASN A 226 3.20 8.83 -17.50
N ARG A 227 3.05 7.95 -18.52
CA ARG A 227 4.05 6.90 -18.79
C ARG A 227 5.40 7.47 -19.22
N VAL A 228 5.40 8.53 -20.03
CA VAL A 228 6.63 9.23 -20.45
C VAL A 228 7.29 9.94 -19.26
N GLU A 229 6.51 10.54 -18.36
CA GLU A 229 7.01 11.11 -17.10
C GLU A 229 7.60 10.04 -16.17
N ASP A 230 6.89 8.93 -15.97
CA ASP A 230 7.35 7.79 -15.17
C ASP A 230 8.67 7.23 -15.74
N GLU A 231 8.75 6.97 -17.05
CA GLU A 231 9.98 6.52 -17.71
C GLU A 231 11.14 7.51 -17.52
N ALA A 232 10.89 8.82 -17.65
CA ALA A 232 11.90 9.84 -17.43
C ALA A 232 12.36 9.88 -15.97
N TRP A 233 11.45 9.68 -15.02
CA TRP A 233 11.75 9.58 -13.59
C TRP A 233 12.61 8.35 -13.28
N TYR A 234 12.24 7.17 -13.79
CA TYR A 234 13.02 5.93 -13.62
C TYR A 234 14.43 6.07 -14.21
N ARG A 235 14.58 6.63 -15.42
CA ARG A 235 15.91 6.89 -16.03
C ARG A 235 16.75 7.83 -15.16
N LYS A 236 16.16 8.89 -14.60
CA LYS A 236 16.85 9.81 -13.68
C LYS A 236 17.27 9.10 -12.37
N GLN A 237 16.42 8.23 -11.84
CA GLN A 237 16.68 7.51 -10.61
C GLN A 237 17.79 6.45 -10.79
N GLU A 238 17.84 5.78 -11.95
CA GLU A 238 18.92 4.84 -12.29
C GLU A 238 20.28 5.58 -12.37
N LEU A 239 20.35 6.70 -13.09
CA LEU A 239 21.56 7.54 -13.17
C LEU A 239 22.05 8.02 -11.79
N LEU A 240 21.13 8.35 -10.88
CA LEU A 240 21.47 8.70 -9.49
C LEU A 240 22.02 7.49 -8.71
N ARG A 241 21.47 6.29 -8.92
CA ARG A 241 21.98 5.06 -8.28
C ARG A 241 23.37 4.70 -8.81
N GLU A 242 23.57 4.76 -10.13
CA GLU A 242 24.88 4.53 -10.76
C GLU A 242 25.95 5.49 -10.21
N ALA A 243 25.64 6.79 -10.13
CA ALA A 243 26.54 7.79 -9.56
C ALA A 243 26.83 7.54 -8.06
N GLU A 244 25.85 7.05 -7.29
CA GLU A 244 26.09 6.66 -5.89
C GLU A 244 26.98 5.40 -5.79
N GLU A 245 26.74 4.39 -6.63
CA GLU A 245 27.57 3.18 -6.69
C GLU A 245 29.01 3.51 -7.09
N GLU A 246 29.23 4.40 -8.06
CA GLU A 246 30.56 4.90 -8.41
C GLU A 246 31.23 5.63 -7.25
N ARG A 247 30.49 6.52 -6.57
CA ARG A 247 31.00 7.22 -5.38
C ARG A 247 31.38 6.24 -4.26
N ARG A 248 30.57 5.21 -4.00
CA ARG A 248 30.88 4.12 -3.05
C ARG A 248 32.14 3.35 -3.47
N LYS A 249 32.30 3.02 -4.76
CA LYS A 249 33.51 2.38 -5.31
C LYS A 249 34.77 3.25 -5.15
N ILE A 250 34.65 4.57 -5.28
CA ILE A 250 35.76 5.52 -5.05
C ILE A 250 36.11 5.58 -3.56
N LEU A 251 35.11 5.76 -2.68
CA LEU A 251 35.30 5.82 -1.23
C LEU A 251 35.99 4.55 -0.69
N LEU A 252 35.55 3.35 -1.11
CA LEU A 252 36.19 2.08 -0.73
C LEU A 252 37.69 2.06 -1.11
N LYS A 253 38.04 2.50 -2.32
CA LYS A 253 39.44 2.59 -2.77
C LYS A 253 40.26 3.63 -1.98
N GLU A 254 39.63 4.67 -1.44
CA GLU A 254 40.29 5.65 -0.57
C GLU A 254 40.46 5.13 0.86
N GLU A 255 39.45 4.42 1.40
CA GLU A 255 39.53 3.73 2.69
C GLU A 255 40.60 2.65 2.70
N GLU A 256 40.73 1.85 1.64
CA GLU A 256 41.82 0.87 1.46
C GLU A 256 43.20 1.53 1.51
N LYS A 257 43.40 2.63 0.76
CA LYS A 257 44.66 3.40 0.78
C LYS A 257 44.96 3.97 2.18
N LEU A 258 43.95 4.51 2.87
CA LEU A 258 44.10 5.02 4.24
C LEU A 258 44.40 3.88 5.23
N ALA A 259 43.79 2.72 5.07
CA ALA A 259 44.07 1.53 5.88
C ALA A 259 45.50 1.02 5.66
N GLU A 260 45.99 0.99 4.42
CA GLU A 260 47.39 0.71 4.11
C GLU A 260 48.35 1.73 4.74
N GLN A 261 48.09 3.03 4.59
CA GLN A 261 48.91 4.07 5.21
C GLN A 261 48.97 3.92 6.74
N ARG A 262 47.82 3.65 7.39
CA ARG A 262 47.74 3.34 8.84
C ARG A 262 48.54 2.09 9.20
N ARG A 263 48.48 1.01 8.41
CA ARG A 263 49.30 -0.21 8.62
C ARG A 263 50.80 0.08 8.51
N ARG A 264 51.23 0.84 7.50
CA ARG A 264 52.63 1.24 7.30
C ARG A 264 53.14 2.11 8.46
N LEU A 265 52.37 3.12 8.87
CA LEU A 265 52.69 3.97 10.04
C LEU A 265 52.75 3.17 11.35
N ALA A 266 51.84 2.20 11.54
CA ALA A 266 51.86 1.32 12.71
C ALA A 266 53.11 0.41 12.73
N ALA A 267 53.58 -0.07 11.59
CA ALA A 267 54.83 -0.83 11.49
C ALA A 267 56.04 0.04 11.87
N VAL A 268 56.18 1.23 11.29
CA VAL A 268 57.27 2.18 11.62
C VAL A 268 57.24 2.55 13.11
N LYS A 269 56.05 2.77 13.71
CA LYS A 269 55.92 3.03 15.15
C LYS A 269 56.40 1.85 16.02
N ARG A 270 56.14 0.60 15.59
CA ARG A 270 56.64 -0.59 16.29
C ARG A 270 58.17 -0.69 16.20
N GLU A 271 58.74 -0.49 15.01
CA GLU A 271 60.20 -0.50 14.82
C GLU A 271 60.90 0.57 15.67
N LEU A 272 60.34 1.78 15.74
CA LEU A 272 60.86 2.86 16.57
C LEU A 272 60.82 2.47 18.05
N LYS A 273 59.71 1.88 18.53
CA LYS A 273 59.60 1.39 19.92
C LYS A 273 60.60 0.26 20.23
N VAL A 274 60.88 -0.64 19.28
CA VAL A 274 61.92 -1.67 19.43
C VAL A 274 63.30 -1.03 19.57
N LYS A 275 63.64 -0.04 18.73
CA LYS A 275 64.92 0.70 18.83
C LYS A 275 65.04 1.47 20.15
N GLU A 276 63.96 2.08 20.64
CA GLU A 276 63.92 2.74 21.95
C GLU A 276 64.20 1.75 23.09
N LEU A 277 63.56 0.58 23.08
CA LEU A 277 63.81 -0.48 24.07
C LEU A 277 65.24 -1.02 24.02
N GLN A 278 65.82 -1.20 22.81
CA GLN A 278 67.23 -1.59 22.65
C GLN A 278 68.20 -0.56 23.25
N LEU A 279 67.93 0.74 23.07
CA LEU A 279 68.74 1.81 23.66
C LEU A 279 68.63 1.84 25.19
N LEU A 280 67.43 1.66 25.74
CA LEU A 280 67.19 1.55 27.18
C LEU A 280 67.88 0.32 27.78
N GLU A 281 67.82 -0.82 27.10
CA GLU A 281 68.51 -2.03 27.53
C GLU A 281 70.03 -1.87 27.49
N ALA A 282 70.57 -1.27 26.43
CA ALA A 282 71.99 -0.94 26.33
C ALA A 282 72.45 0.08 27.39
N ALA A 283 71.59 1.01 27.81
CA ALA A 283 71.85 1.89 28.95
C ALA A 283 71.87 1.12 30.28
N ARG A 284 70.88 0.25 30.52
CA ARG A 284 70.81 -0.61 31.72
C ARG A 284 72.02 -1.54 31.84
N ARG A 285 72.42 -2.19 30.73
CA ARG A 285 73.62 -3.05 30.68
C ARG A 285 74.90 -2.27 31.02
N ARG A 286 75.04 -1.03 30.51
CA ARG A 286 76.17 -0.14 30.86
C ARG A 286 76.18 0.27 32.33
N PHE A 287 75.01 0.59 32.90
CA PHE A 287 74.89 0.91 34.33
C PHE A 287 75.25 -0.28 35.23
N LEU A 288 74.74 -1.47 34.92
CA LEU A 288 75.07 -2.71 35.66
C LEU A 288 76.57 -3.00 35.62
N LYS A 289 77.21 -2.88 34.45
CA LYS A 289 78.65 -3.07 34.32
C LYS A 289 79.46 -2.05 35.14
N TYR A 290 79.10 -0.77 35.08
CA TYR A 290 79.73 0.25 35.92
C TYR A 290 79.61 -0.06 37.43
N GLN A 291 78.49 -0.64 37.87
CA GLN A 291 78.32 -1.06 39.26
C GLN A 291 79.20 -2.26 39.64
N GLN A 292 79.37 -3.23 38.74
CA GLN A 292 80.31 -4.34 38.91
C GLN A 292 81.76 -3.84 38.97
N ASP A 293 82.16 -2.98 38.04
CA ASP A 293 83.52 -2.39 37.99
C ASP A 293 83.84 -1.63 39.30
N GLN A 294 82.86 -0.91 39.87
CA GLN A 294 82.99 -0.24 41.18
C GLN A 294 83.18 -1.24 42.35
N GLN A 295 82.43 -2.35 42.36
CA GLN A 295 82.57 -3.40 43.38
C GLN A 295 83.92 -4.11 43.27
N GLU A 296 84.41 -4.40 42.06
CA GLU A 296 85.76 -4.95 41.84
C GLU A 296 86.87 -4.02 42.35
N VAL A 297 86.74 -2.70 42.15
CA VAL A 297 87.71 -1.72 42.67
C VAL A 297 87.69 -1.66 44.20
N GLN A 298 86.52 -1.81 44.84
CA GLN A 298 86.44 -1.89 46.30
C GLN A 298 87.03 -3.20 46.85
N LEU A 299 86.77 -4.34 46.20
CA LEU A 299 87.37 -5.63 46.57
C LEU A 299 88.91 -5.56 46.50
N LYS A 300 89.47 -5.07 45.39
CA LYS A 300 90.93 -4.90 45.24
C LYS A 300 91.55 -4.04 46.34
N ARG A 301 90.89 -2.98 46.80
CA ARG A 301 91.37 -2.16 47.94
C ARG A 301 91.38 -2.94 49.25
N LEU A 302 90.39 -3.79 49.49
CA LEU A 302 90.34 -4.66 50.68
C LEU A 302 91.43 -5.73 50.61
N ASP A 303 91.67 -6.32 49.44
CA ASP A 303 92.77 -7.26 49.22
C ASP A 303 94.14 -6.59 49.48
N ASP A 304 94.35 -5.35 49.00
CA ASP A 304 95.55 -4.54 49.26
C ASP A 304 95.72 -4.18 50.76
N GLU A 305 94.64 -4.01 51.51
CA GLU A 305 94.67 -3.80 52.97
C GLU A 305 95.01 -5.09 53.73
N ILE A 306 94.45 -6.24 53.31
CA ILE A 306 94.77 -7.55 53.86
C ILE A 306 96.24 -7.89 53.60
N ALA A 307 96.75 -7.69 52.39
CA ALA A 307 98.15 -7.94 52.03
C ALA A 307 99.11 -7.12 52.90
N ARG A 308 98.82 -5.83 53.12
CA ARG A 308 99.60 -4.97 54.04
C ARG A 308 99.55 -5.47 55.49
N LYS A 309 98.40 -5.98 55.96
CA LYS A 309 98.29 -6.57 57.31
C LYS A 309 99.00 -7.92 57.46
N VAL A 310 99.17 -8.68 56.38
CA VAL A 310 99.99 -9.90 56.36
C VAL A 310 101.47 -9.54 56.46
N LEU A 311 101.97 -8.62 55.62
CA LEU A 311 103.36 -8.15 55.68
C LEU A 311 103.77 -7.64 57.07
N MET A 312 102.95 -6.80 57.71
CA MET A 312 103.22 -6.32 59.07
C MET A 312 103.34 -7.47 60.09
N ARG A 313 102.54 -8.54 59.95
CA ARG A 313 102.64 -9.72 60.82
C ARG A 313 103.89 -10.54 60.55
N GLU A 314 104.30 -10.65 59.29
CA GLU A 314 105.55 -11.33 58.92
C GLU A 314 106.76 -10.60 59.54
N GLU A 315 106.80 -9.27 59.46
CA GLU A 315 107.82 -8.44 60.13
C GLU A 315 107.81 -8.60 61.67
N GLU A 316 106.63 -8.57 62.30
CA GLU A 316 106.48 -8.84 63.74
C GLU A 316 107.01 -10.24 64.11
N THR A 317 106.69 -11.28 63.33
CA THR A 317 107.21 -12.63 63.59
C THR A 317 108.73 -12.73 63.40
N ALA A 318 109.28 -12.08 62.37
CA ALA A 318 110.73 -12.06 62.13
C ALA A 318 111.50 -11.41 63.28
N ALA A 319 110.96 -10.32 63.85
CA ALA A 319 111.54 -9.69 65.05
C ALA A 319 111.53 -10.64 66.26
N THR A 320 110.43 -11.36 66.51
CA THR A 320 110.39 -12.34 67.62
C THR A 320 111.35 -13.51 67.45
N VAL A 321 111.66 -13.92 66.22
CA VAL A 321 112.67 -14.96 65.94
C VAL A 321 114.08 -14.45 66.27
N GLN A 322 114.41 -13.21 65.89
CA GLN A 322 115.72 -12.61 66.19
C GLN A 322 115.96 -12.46 67.70
N ASP A 323 114.94 -12.08 68.47
CA ASP A 323 115.02 -12.03 69.95
C ASP A 323 115.29 -13.41 70.58
N VAL A 324 114.79 -14.49 69.98
CA VAL A 324 115.06 -15.87 70.44
C VAL A 324 116.49 -16.29 70.11
N GLU A 325 117.01 -15.94 68.93
CA GLU A 325 118.40 -16.24 68.54
C GLU A 325 119.43 -15.53 69.43
N VAL A 326 119.18 -14.26 69.81
CA VAL A 326 120.05 -13.52 70.74
C VAL A 326 120.11 -14.21 72.11
N ARG A 327 118.96 -14.60 72.67
CA ARG A 327 118.91 -15.35 73.94
C ARG A 327 119.61 -16.71 73.86
N GLN A 328 119.58 -17.37 72.72
CA GLN A 328 120.29 -18.63 72.52
C GLN A 328 121.81 -18.43 72.54
N MET A 329 122.33 -17.35 71.93
CA MET A 329 123.75 -17.02 72.00
C MET A 329 124.22 -16.62 73.42
N GLU A 330 123.38 -15.93 74.20
CA GLU A 330 123.66 -15.64 75.62
C GLU A 330 123.82 -16.93 76.45
N LEU A 331 122.94 -17.91 76.27
CA LEU A 331 122.98 -19.21 76.94
C LEU A 331 124.24 -20.02 76.56
N GLU A 332 124.64 -20.01 75.29
CA GLU A 332 125.88 -20.68 74.85
C GLU A 332 127.15 -20.04 75.45
N SER A 333 127.18 -18.71 75.58
CA SER A 333 128.27 -18.00 76.26
C SER A 333 128.39 -18.43 77.73
N GLN A 334 127.27 -18.49 78.45
CA GLN A 334 127.25 -18.92 79.85
C GLN A 334 127.74 -20.36 80.01
N ARG A 335 127.36 -21.27 79.11
CA ARG A 335 127.82 -22.66 79.13
C ARG A 335 129.35 -22.77 79.02
N ARG A 336 129.99 -22.05 78.09
CA ARG A 336 131.45 -22.10 77.88
C ARG A 336 132.24 -21.56 79.08
N LEU A 337 131.69 -20.58 79.80
CA LEU A 337 132.25 -20.07 81.05
C LEU A 337 132.21 -21.06 82.21
N PHE A 338 131.20 -21.95 82.26
CA PHE A 338 131.15 -23.05 83.23
C PHE A 338 132.15 -24.17 82.89
N GLU A 339 132.25 -24.56 81.61
CA GLU A 339 133.20 -25.60 81.17
C GLU A 339 134.67 -25.20 81.45
N GLN A 340 135.03 -23.92 81.35
CA GLN A 340 136.37 -23.43 81.72
C GLN A 340 136.67 -23.37 83.22
N LYS A 341 135.65 -23.30 84.10
CA LYS A 341 135.85 -23.37 85.56
C LYS A 341 136.11 -24.80 86.01
N LEU A 342 135.35 -25.75 85.45
CA LEU A 342 135.41 -27.17 85.82
C LEU A 342 136.81 -27.78 85.65
N VAL A 343 137.52 -27.41 84.57
CA VAL A 343 138.88 -27.91 84.28
C VAL A 343 139.91 -27.38 85.28
N LYS A 344 139.78 -26.12 85.75
CA LYS A 344 140.73 -25.52 86.70
C LYS A 344 140.56 -26.02 88.13
N GLU A 345 139.36 -26.43 88.50
CA GLU A 345 139.09 -27.03 89.83
C GLU A 345 139.56 -28.50 89.88
N GLN A 346 139.58 -29.20 88.74
CA GLN A 346 139.99 -30.60 88.66
C GLN A 346 141.51 -30.82 88.80
N GLU A 347 142.33 -29.83 88.44
CA GLU A 347 143.79 -29.88 88.62
C GLU A 347 144.23 -29.58 90.08
N ALA A 348 143.47 -28.75 90.81
CA ALA A 348 143.77 -28.41 92.20
C ALA A 348 143.44 -29.55 93.20
N ALA A 349 142.42 -30.36 92.91
CA ALA A 349 141.89 -31.37 93.84
C ALA A 349 142.74 -32.66 93.94
N THR A 350 143.86 -32.79 93.22
CA THR A 350 144.72 -34.00 93.27
C THR A 350 145.88 -33.91 94.26
N GLN A 351 146.04 -32.80 94.98
CA GLN A 351 147.12 -32.63 95.97
C GLN A 351 146.69 -32.70 97.45
N GLU A 352 145.40 -32.60 97.80
CA GLU A 352 144.96 -32.68 99.20
C GLU A 352 144.30 -34.02 99.55
N VAL A 353 145.16 -34.91 100.02
CA VAL A 353 144.87 -36.25 100.53
C VAL A 353 144.35 -36.18 101.99
N LYS A 354 143.30 -36.98 102.30
CA LYS A 354 142.65 -37.26 103.63
C LYS A 354 141.53 -36.31 104.07
N GLY A 355 140.56 -36.86 104.81
CA GLY A 355 139.39 -36.17 105.34
C GLY A 355 138.10 -36.61 104.64
N GLU A 356 137.74 -37.89 104.69
CA GLU A 356 136.87 -38.48 105.75
C GLU A 356 135.36 -38.36 105.47
N LEU A 357 134.72 -39.53 105.50
CA LEU A 357 133.36 -39.86 105.94
C LEU A 357 132.14 -38.98 105.55
N ASP A 358 131.19 -39.67 104.92
CA ASP A 358 129.78 -39.75 105.31
C ASP A 358 128.99 -38.47 105.68
N ALA A 359 128.01 -38.14 104.84
CA ALA A 359 126.63 -38.04 105.33
C ALA A 359 125.59 -38.39 104.24
N SER A 360 125.16 -39.64 104.31
CA SER A 360 123.99 -40.20 103.65
C SER A 360 122.70 -39.35 103.74
N ARG A 361 121.90 -39.45 102.66
CA ARG A 361 120.42 -39.54 102.61
C ARG A 361 119.62 -38.24 102.80
N ARG A 362 118.77 -37.88 101.82
CA ARG A 362 117.37 -38.35 101.68
C ARG A 362 116.62 -38.26 103.02
N LYS A 363 115.47 -37.58 103.11
CA LYS A 363 114.33 -37.65 102.19
C LYS A 363 113.37 -36.46 102.46
N ALA A 364 112.28 -36.42 101.69
CA ALA A 364 110.94 -35.90 102.02
C ALA A 364 110.73 -35.19 103.38
N ASP A 365 109.95 -34.11 103.39
CA ASP A 365 108.54 -34.27 103.76
C ASP A 365 107.67 -33.02 103.52
N LEU A 366 106.38 -33.28 103.26
CA LEU A 366 105.18 -32.54 103.70
C LEU A 366 105.04 -31.03 103.36
N GLU A 367 103.88 -30.40 103.22
CA GLU A 367 102.44 -30.69 103.19
C GLU A 367 101.76 -29.30 103.36
N GLU A 368 100.42 -29.29 103.44
CA GLU A 368 99.62 -28.31 104.19
C GLU A 368 99.76 -26.81 103.82
N ARG A 369 98.93 -26.24 102.94
CA ARG A 369 97.45 -26.04 103.02
C ARG A 369 96.97 -25.06 104.11
N LEU A 370 95.89 -24.38 103.73
CA LEU A 370 94.74 -23.96 104.56
C LEU A 370 94.98 -22.93 105.69
N VAL A 371 94.35 -21.76 105.53
CA VAL A 371 93.22 -21.29 106.38
C VAL A 371 92.30 -20.50 105.42
N GLN A 372 91.11 -20.93 105.00
CA GLN A 372 89.90 -21.42 105.68
C GLN A 372 89.08 -20.30 106.37
N ARG A 373 88.11 -19.73 105.64
CA ARG A 373 86.62 -19.93 105.79
C ARG A 373 86.04 -19.64 107.18
N LEU A 374 84.99 -18.81 107.21
CA LEU A 374 83.73 -18.94 107.98
C LEU A 374 82.66 -18.10 107.23
N MET A 375 81.36 -18.42 107.10
CA MET A 375 80.54 -19.58 107.51
C MET A 375 79.25 -19.66 106.63
N GLU A 376 78.82 -20.90 106.33
CA GLU A 376 77.42 -21.45 106.42
C GLU A 376 76.26 -20.84 105.60
N ALA A 377 75.22 -21.56 105.16
CA ALA A 377 74.82 -23.00 105.18
C ALA A 377 73.94 -23.27 103.90
N ASP A 378 73.41 -24.44 103.55
CA ASP A 378 73.51 -25.83 104.02
C ASP A 378 73.22 -26.76 102.80
N GLN A 379 73.44 -28.07 102.90
CA GLN A 379 72.89 -29.03 101.93
C GLN A 379 71.56 -29.58 102.43
N ASP A 380 70.47 -29.40 101.67
CA ASP A 380 69.33 -30.32 101.82
C ASP A 380 68.41 -30.43 100.57
N GLY A 381 67.74 -31.58 100.47
CA GLY A 381 66.37 -31.67 99.92
C GLY A 381 66.12 -31.56 98.40
N LYS A 382 66.29 -32.68 97.68
CA LYS A 382 65.44 -33.17 96.55
C LYS A 382 64.52 -32.15 95.82
N GLN A 383 64.86 -31.77 94.57
CA GLN A 383 63.82 -31.30 93.61
C GLN A 383 64.21 -31.27 92.11
N THR A 384 64.62 -32.41 91.54
CA THR A 384 64.58 -32.60 90.07
C THR A 384 63.15 -32.91 89.60
N ALA A 385 62.25 -31.92 89.69
CA ALA A 385 60.82 -32.12 89.42
C ALA A 385 60.05 -30.92 88.80
N GLN A 386 60.70 -29.78 88.50
CA GLN A 386 59.97 -28.55 88.10
C GLN A 386 60.50 -27.79 86.87
N GLN A 387 61.37 -28.37 86.04
CA GLN A 387 61.87 -27.70 84.81
C GLN A 387 61.31 -28.24 83.48
N LEU A 388 60.35 -29.18 83.52
CA LEU A 388 59.49 -29.52 82.38
C LEU A 388 58.08 -28.88 82.46
N ALA A 389 57.83 -28.04 83.47
CA ALA A 389 56.54 -27.38 83.69
C ALA A 389 56.37 -26.05 82.94
N ALA A 390 57.42 -25.54 82.27
CA ALA A 390 57.37 -24.29 81.51
C ALA A 390 56.99 -24.47 80.02
N GLU A 391 57.29 -25.62 79.40
CA GLU A 391 56.97 -25.87 77.98
C GLU A 391 55.53 -26.31 77.72
N CYS A 392 54.87 -26.95 78.69
CA CYS A 392 53.50 -27.47 78.49
C CYS A 392 52.42 -26.39 78.62
N LEU A 393 52.64 -25.30 79.37
CA LEU A 393 51.67 -24.21 79.51
C LEU A 393 51.66 -23.26 78.30
N ALA A 394 52.79 -23.11 77.59
CA ALA A 394 52.86 -22.27 76.40
C ALA A 394 52.13 -22.89 75.19
N LYS A 395 52.16 -24.23 75.05
CA LYS A 395 51.50 -24.93 73.93
C LYS A 395 49.98 -25.03 74.11
N THR A 396 49.50 -25.29 75.34
CA THR A 396 48.06 -25.35 75.61
C THR A 396 47.39 -23.98 75.47
N SER A 397 48.01 -22.89 75.95
CA SER A 397 47.46 -21.54 75.76
C SER A 397 47.44 -21.08 74.29
N GLN A 398 48.36 -21.58 73.45
CA GLN A 398 48.36 -21.30 72.02
C GLN A 398 47.22 -22.07 71.30
N GLU A 399 47.02 -23.35 71.63
CA GLU A 399 45.96 -24.18 71.05
C GLU A 399 44.55 -23.75 71.51
N GLU A 400 44.37 -23.27 72.73
CA GLU A 400 43.12 -22.63 73.18
C GLU A 400 42.83 -21.34 72.40
N MET A 401 43.84 -20.46 72.21
CA MET A 401 43.68 -19.24 71.41
C MET A 401 43.35 -19.51 69.94
N ASP A 402 43.99 -20.51 69.33
CA ASP A 402 43.74 -20.90 67.93
C ASP A 402 42.37 -21.60 67.77
N THR A 403 41.92 -22.39 68.75
CA THR A 403 40.60 -23.03 68.71
C THR A 403 39.45 -22.04 69.00
N ASP A 404 39.63 -21.09 69.93
CA ASP A 404 38.67 -20.00 70.14
C ASP A 404 38.61 -19.05 68.94
N TRP A 405 39.74 -18.73 68.31
CA TRP A 405 39.76 -17.94 67.07
C TRP A 405 39.02 -18.67 65.94
N GLN A 406 39.23 -19.97 65.76
CA GLN A 406 38.50 -20.78 64.77
C GLN A 406 37.01 -20.88 65.10
N ALA A 407 36.63 -21.05 66.38
CA ALA A 407 35.23 -21.08 66.80
C ALA A 407 34.54 -19.72 66.60
N GLN A 408 35.23 -18.62 66.86
CA GLN A 408 34.72 -17.26 66.66
C GLN A 408 34.63 -16.92 65.16
N ALA A 409 35.61 -17.35 64.34
CA ALA A 409 35.57 -17.23 62.89
C ALA A 409 34.41 -18.03 62.27
N LEU A 410 34.18 -19.27 62.70
CA LEU A 410 33.05 -20.10 62.26
C LEU A 410 31.68 -19.53 62.70
N ARG A 411 31.58 -18.97 63.91
CA ARG A 411 30.37 -18.26 64.37
C ARG A 411 30.12 -17.01 63.52
N LYS A 412 31.16 -16.22 63.24
CA LYS A 412 31.07 -15.03 62.39
C LYS A 412 30.69 -15.40 60.95
N GLN A 413 31.27 -16.45 60.38
CA GLN A 413 30.93 -16.94 59.04
C GLN A 413 29.48 -17.46 58.95
N ARG A 414 28.96 -18.12 60.01
CA ARG A 414 27.54 -18.52 60.05
C ARG A 414 26.61 -17.31 60.13
N LEU A 415 26.95 -16.31 60.94
CA LEU A 415 26.20 -15.05 61.00
C LEU A 415 26.24 -14.32 59.65
N ASP A 416 27.42 -14.15 59.03
CA ASP A 416 27.58 -13.53 57.71
C ASP A 416 26.82 -14.29 56.61
N ASN A 417 26.73 -15.62 56.70
CA ASN A 417 25.96 -16.43 55.75
C ASN A 417 24.44 -16.31 55.98
N MET A 418 23.97 -16.28 57.24
CA MET A 418 22.56 -15.97 57.51
C MET A 418 22.19 -14.55 57.07
N ASP A 419 23.06 -13.57 57.30
CA ASP A 419 22.88 -12.19 56.84
C ASP A 419 22.81 -12.12 55.31
N ARG A 420 23.61 -12.93 54.60
CA ARG A 420 23.51 -13.06 53.14
C ARG A 420 22.20 -13.72 52.72
N GLU A 421 21.77 -14.80 53.36
CA GLU A 421 20.49 -15.46 53.05
C GLU A 421 19.29 -14.53 53.30
N VAL A 422 19.26 -13.80 54.41
CA VAL A 422 18.22 -12.79 54.69
C VAL A 422 18.23 -11.71 53.61
N ARG A 423 19.39 -11.14 53.25
CA ARG A 423 19.49 -10.15 52.17
C ARG A 423 19.08 -10.71 50.80
N TYR A 424 19.37 -11.98 50.50
CA TYR A 424 18.91 -12.63 49.27
C TYR A 424 17.40 -12.89 49.28
N GLN A 425 16.82 -13.24 50.43
CA GLN A 425 15.37 -13.41 50.59
C GLN A 425 14.63 -12.06 50.48
N GLU A 426 15.18 -10.99 51.06
CA GLU A 426 14.69 -9.62 50.88
C GLU A 426 14.80 -9.16 49.42
N LEU A 427 15.93 -9.40 48.76
CA LEU A 427 16.10 -9.09 47.34
C LEU A 427 15.10 -9.87 46.46
N ALA A 428 14.87 -11.16 46.77
CA ALA A 428 13.89 -11.99 46.08
C ALA A 428 12.43 -11.61 46.43
N LYS A 429 12.18 -10.95 47.56
CA LYS A 429 10.87 -10.36 47.91
C LYS A 429 10.66 -9.06 47.15
N LEU A 430 11.62 -8.14 47.19
CA LEU A 430 11.60 -6.88 46.45
C LEU A 430 11.48 -7.10 44.94
N LEU A 431 12.16 -8.09 44.36
CA LEU A 431 12.01 -8.44 42.94
C LEU A 431 10.61 -8.99 42.59
N ARG A 432 9.91 -9.65 43.52
CA ARG A 432 8.51 -10.08 43.32
C ARG A 432 7.55 -8.91 43.48
N GLU A 433 7.76 -8.05 44.46
CA GLU A 433 6.97 -6.83 44.68
C GLU A 433 7.12 -5.87 43.50
N ASN A 434 8.33 -5.69 42.97
CA ASN A 434 8.58 -4.83 41.82
C ASN A 434 7.94 -5.41 40.53
N ARG A 435 8.03 -6.72 40.29
CA ARG A 435 7.29 -7.37 39.18
C ARG A 435 5.77 -7.24 39.32
N ALA A 436 5.24 -7.33 40.54
CA ALA A 436 3.82 -7.12 40.80
C ALA A 436 3.41 -5.66 40.56
N ALA A 437 4.25 -4.69 40.94
CA ALA A 437 4.06 -3.28 40.66
C ALA A 437 4.16 -2.95 39.16
N GLU A 438 5.09 -3.57 38.42
CA GLU A 438 5.21 -3.45 36.95
C GLU A 438 3.97 -4.00 36.24
N VAL A 439 3.46 -5.17 36.65
CA VAL A 439 2.21 -5.74 36.10
C VAL A 439 1.01 -4.85 36.45
N GLY A 440 0.91 -4.38 37.70
CA GLY A 440 -0.13 -3.45 38.12
C GLY A 440 -0.09 -2.12 37.36
N LEU A 441 1.10 -1.60 37.06
CA LEU A 441 1.31 -0.41 36.24
C LEU A 441 0.88 -0.65 34.78
N LEU A 442 1.20 -1.82 34.21
CA LEU A 442 0.78 -2.18 32.86
C LEU A 442 -0.74 -2.33 32.73
N ASP A 443 -1.42 -2.90 33.74
CA ASP A 443 -2.88 -3.00 33.73
C ASP A 443 -3.56 -1.67 34.06
N ALA A 444 -2.96 -0.81 34.90
CA ALA A 444 -3.36 0.59 35.06
C ALA A 444 -3.21 1.38 33.74
N MET A 445 -2.11 1.19 33.00
CA MET A 445 -1.91 1.82 31.69
C MET A 445 -2.94 1.32 30.66
N LYS A 446 -3.25 0.03 30.61
CA LYS A 446 -4.29 -0.51 29.70
C LYS A 446 -5.68 0.00 30.04
N THR A 447 -6.02 0.14 31.32
CA THR A 447 -7.33 0.66 31.75
C THR A 447 -7.46 2.16 31.51
N GLU A 448 -6.40 2.95 31.73
CA GLU A 448 -6.36 4.36 31.32
C GLU A 448 -6.35 4.54 29.79
N GLU A 449 -5.71 3.65 29.04
CA GLU A 449 -5.79 3.65 27.58
C GLU A 449 -7.21 3.31 27.10
N ALA A 450 -7.88 2.34 27.72
CA ALA A 450 -9.28 2.01 27.43
C ALA A 450 -10.21 3.19 27.71
N LYS A 451 -10.12 3.82 28.89
CA LYS A 451 -10.88 5.04 29.22
C LYS A 451 -10.61 6.17 28.23
N LYS A 452 -9.34 6.41 27.84
CA LYS A 452 -9.01 7.45 26.85
C LYS A 452 -9.56 7.12 25.46
N ARG A 453 -9.64 5.84 25.08
CA ARG A 453 -10.31 5.42 23.85
C ARG A 453 -11.82 5.65 23.92
N GLU A 454 -12.46 5.37 25.06
CA GLU A 454 -13.87 5.68 25.32
C GLU A 454 -14.13 7.20 25.32
N GLU A 455 -13.35 8.01 26.04
CA GLU A 455 -13.46 9.48 26.00
C GLU A 455 -13.27 10.05 24.59
N VAL A 456 -12.35 9.51 23.80
CA VAL A 456 -12.14 9.94 22.41
C VAL A 456 -13.31 9.52 21.53
N GLN A 457 -13.93 8.37 21.80
CA GLN A 457 -15.14 7.92 21.12
C GLN A 457 -16.34 8.80 21.49
N GLU A 458 -16.58 9.09 22.77
CA GLU A 458 -17.60 10.02 23.24
C GLU A 458 -17.39 11.43 22.65
N LYS A 459 -16.16 11.96 22.64
CA LYS A 459 -15.85 13.26 22.02
C LYS A 459 -16.06 13.24 20.50
N ARG A 460 -15.86 12.12 19.82
CA ARG A 460 -16.18 11.95 18.39
C ARG A 460 -17.70 11.90 18.16
N GLU A 461 -18.45 11.25 19.04
CA GLU A 461 -19.91 11.16 18.97
C GLU A 461 -20.57 12.50 19.31
N GLN A 462 -20.06 13.24 20.30
CA GLN A 462 -20.44 14.62 20.60
C GLN A 462 -20.14 15.54 19.41
N LEU A 463 -18.95 15.45 18.81
CA LEU A 463 -18.62 16.22 17.60
C LEU A 463 -19.50 15.83 16.41
N ALA A 464 -19.90 14.57 16.28
CA ALA A 464 -20.83 14.12 15.25
C ALA A 464 -22.26 14.64 15.50
N ALA A 465 -22.72 14.66 16.76
CA ALA A 465 -23.99 15.23 17.17
C ALA A 465 -24.02 16.76 16.98
N GLU A 466 -22.94 17.47 17.29
CA GLU A 466 -22.81 18.91 17.05
C GLU A 466 -22.76 19.25 15.55
N LYS A 467 -22.07 18.42 14.74
CA LYS A 467 -22.13 18.51 13.27
C LYS A 467 -23.53 18.22 12.71
N ALA A 468 -24.26 17.28 13.31
CA ALA A 468 -25.65 17.00 12.93
C ALA A 468 -26.59 18.15 13.36
N ALA A 469 -26.39 18.74 14.54
CA ALA A 469 -27.17 19.87 15.04
C ALA A 469 -26.91 21.15 14.23
N THR A 470 -25.66 21.44 13.87
CA THR A 470 -25.33 22.56 12.97
C THR A 470 -25.89 22.33 11.56
N ALA A 471 -25.79 21.11 11.01
CA ALA A 471 -26.44 20.77 9.75
C ALA A 471 -27.98 20.90 9.81
N ALA A 472 -28.60 20.54 10.94
CA ALA A 472 -30.05 20.69 11.17
C ALA A 472 -30.46 22.16 11.37
N LEU A 473 -29.60 23.00 11.95
CA LEU A 473 -29.80 24.45 12.04
C LEU A 473 -29.68 25.11 10.66
N ASP A 474 -28.70 24.72 9.84
CA ASP A 474 -28.59 25.18 8.45
C ASP A 474 -29.76 24.69 7.57
N CYS A 475 -30.24 23.47 7.78
CA CYS A 475 -31.47 22.99 7.15
C CYS A 475 -32.69 23.81 7.58
N ASN A 476 -32.85 24.12 8.87
CA ASN A 476 -33.92 24.99 9.36
C ASN A 476 -33.79 26.44 8.89
N ARG A 477 -32.56 26.92 8.65
CA ARG A 477 -32.31 28.25 8.07
C ARG A 477 -32.82 28.29 6.62
N LYS A 478 -32.40 27.33 5.80
CA LYS A 478 -32.92 27.13 4.43
C LYS A 478 -34.44 26.92 4.39
N LEU A 479 -35.01 26.22 5.38
CA LEU A 479 -36.45 25.99 5.47
C LEU A 479 -37.24 27.21 5.98
N ARG A 480 -36.60 28.11 6.74
CA ARG A 480 -37.13 29.46 7.03
C ARG A 480 -37.11 30.35 5.79
N ASP A 481 -36.03 30.32 5.02
CA ASP A 481 -35.91 31.10 3.77
C ASP A 481 -36.96 30.66 2.74
N LEU A 482 -37.25 29.35 2.66
CA LEU A 482 -38.37 28.80 1.87
C LEU A 482 -39.76 29.17 2.44
N ARG A 483 -39.92 29.24 3.77
CA ARG A 483 -41.19 29.65 4.41
C ARG A 483 -41.46 31.16 4.39
N ALA A 484 -40.46 31.98 4.08
CA ALA A 484 -40.67 33.40 3.79
C ALA A 484 -41.31 33.63 2.40
N SER A 485 -41.47 32.57 1.58
CA SER A 485 -41.78 32.68 0.15
C SER A 485 -42.91 31.75 -0.34
N GLN A 486 -44.00 31.56 0.43
CA GLN A 486 -45.24 30.94 -0.11
C GLN A 486 -46.53 31.56 0.46
N PRO A 487 -47.52 31.92 -0.39
CA PRO A 487 -48.90 32.16 0.02
C PRO A 487 -49.66 30.84 0.26
N GLN A 488 -50.81 30.95 0.94
CA GLN A 488 -51.56 29.87 1.58
C GLN A 488 -52.32 28.94 0.60
N HIS A 489 -52.52 27.65 0.95
CA HIS A 489 -53.88 27.09 1.11
C HIS A 489 -53.95 25.71 1.84
N HIS A 490 -55.17 25.35 2.22
CA HIS A 490 -55.63 24.33 3.18
C HIS A 490 -55.08 22.89 3.19
N LEU A 491 -54.85 22.40 4.43
CA LEU A 491 -55.41 21.18 5.05
C LEU A 491 -56.29 20.24 4.21
N GLU A 492 -56.03 18.93 4.29
CA GLU A 492 -57.04 17.95 4.73
C GLU A 492 -56.43 16.65 5.30
N PHE A 493 -57.28 15.78 5.86
CA PHE A 493 -56.94 14.86 6.97
C PHE A 493 -57.39 13.41 6.65
N ARG A 494 -56.54 12.39 6.80
CA ARG A 494 -57.03 11.00 7.01
C ARG A 494 -56.03 10.02 7.63
N GLN A 495 -56.59 8.94 8.19
CA GLN A 495 -56.02 8.09 9.24
C GLN A 495 -55.40 6.78 8.70
N ALA A 496 -54.61 6.12 9.56
CA ALA A 496 -54.13 4.75 9.38
C ALA A 496 -55.29 3.71 9.45
N PRO A 497 -55.02 2.43 9.12
CA PRO A 497 -54.77 1.51 10.25
C PRO A 497 -53.71 0.41 10.01
N THR A 498 -53.43 -0.29 11.11
CA THR A 498 -52.49 -1.41 11.31
C THR A 498 -52.96 -2.76 10.74
N LYS A 499 -52.02 -3.71 10.52
CA LYS A 499 -52.07 -5.11 11.04
C LYS A 499 -50.88 -6.00 10.64
N ALA A 500 -50.49 -6.85 11.59
CA ALA A 500 -49.89 -8.19 11.46
C ALA A 500 -50.62 -9.07 12.54
N PRO A 501 -50.26 -10.34 12.86
CA PRO A 501 -49.41 -11.36 12.20
C PRO A 501 -50.10 -12.76 12.07
N SER A 502 -49.41 -13.80 11.55
CA SER A 502 -49.56 -15.23 12.00
C SER A 502 -48.68 -16.25 11.23
N GLN A 503 -48.03 -17.17 11.95
CA GLN A 503 -47.58 -18.52 11.49
C GLN A 503 -48.71 -19.56 11.77
N PRO A 504 -48.57 -20.93 11.77
CA PRO A 504 -47.45 -21.83 11.45
C PRO A 504 -47.82 -23.16 10.71
N SER A 505 -46.84 -24.05 10.56
CA SER A 505 -46.87 -25.49 10.94
C SER A 505 -46.38 -26.54 9.93
N ASN A 506 -45.66 -27.50 10.51
CA ASN A 506 -45.00 -28.69 9.98
C ASN A 506 -45.90 -29.65 9.18
N VAL A 507 -45.28 -30.60 8.46
CA VAL A 507 -45.39 -32.06 8.73
C VAL A 507 -44.38 -32.86 7.87
N CYS A 508 -43.73 -33.85 8.48
CA CYS A 508 -42.83 -34.82 7.82
C CYS A 508 -43.59 -36.07 7.34
N LEU A 509 -42.92 -36.95 6.58
CA LEU A 509 -42.87 -38.44 6.69
C LEU A 509 -41.98 -38.95 5.51
N ASN A 510 -40.88 -39.67 5.76
CA ASN A 510 -40.71 -41.15 5.71
C ASN A 510 -40.96 -41.77 4.30
N ASP A 511 -40.34 -42.84 3.79
CA ASP A 511 -39.33 -43.84 4.23
C ASP A 511 -38.86 -44.63 2.96
N SER A 512 -37.84 -45.50 2.86
CA SER A 512 -36.70 -45.88 3.73
C SER A 512 -35.60 -46.59 2.88
N SER A 513 -34.45 -46.96 3.49
CA SER A 513 -33.41 -47.91 2.97
C SER A 513 -32.60 -47.54 1.69
N GLY A 514 -31.37 -48.00 1.48
CA GLY A 514 -30.44 -48.74 2.35
C GLY A 514 -29.04 -48.94 1.72
N GLN A 515 -28.01 -49.00 2.58
CA GLN A 515 -26.65 -49.53 2.38
C GLN A 515 -25.71 -49.02 1.25
N ALA A 516 -24.65 -48.35 1.73
CA ALA A 516 -23.23 -48.70 1.55
C ALA A 516 -22.33 -47.97 0.51
N SER A 517 -21.20 -47.49 1.05
CA SER A 517 -19.89 -47.23 0.41
C SER A 517 -19.81 -46.29 -0.80
N SER A 518 -19.51 -45.02 -0.53
CA SER A 518 -18.27 -44.39 -1.03
C SER A 518 -18.00 -43.07 -0.29
N SER A 519 -16.76 -42.86 0.16
CA SER A 519 -16.32 -41.63 0.81
C SER A 519 -16.08 -40.52 -0.22
N HIS A 520 -16.96 -39.51 -0.26
CA HIS A 520 -16.67 -38.26 -0.95
C HIS A 520 -17.01 -37.05 -0.06
N LEU A 521 -15.98 -36.32 0.36
CA LEU A 521 -16.11 -35.11 1.17
C LEU A 521 -16.76 -34.01 0.33
N SER A 522 -17.97 -33.57 0.70
CA SER A 522 -18.72 -32.55 -0.02
C SER A 522 -18.35 -31.13 0.42
N LEU A 523 -17.33 -30.55 -0.22
CA LEU A 523 -16.88 -29.16 -0.04
C LEU A 523 -17.88 -28.08 -0.53
N ASN A 524 -19.16 -28.39 -0.67
CA ASN A 524 -20.17 -27.50 -1.28
C ASN A 524 -21.00 -26.68 -0.27
N ARG A 525 -20.84 -26.87 1.05
CA ARG A 525 -21.71 -26.21 2.04
C ARG A 525 -21.39 -24.74 2.35
N GLY A 526 -20.26 -24.21 1.87
CA GLY A 526 -19.91 -22.78 2.03
C GLY A 526 -19.98 -21.95 0.76
N ARG A 527 -19.96 -22.58 -0.42
CA ARG A 527 -19.88 -21.88 -1.71
C ARG A 527 -21.13 -21.06 -2.00
N GLN A 528 -22.31 -21.61 -1.73
CA GLN A 528 -23.58 -20.97 -2.05
C GLN A 528 -23.89 -19.79 -1.11
N ASP A 529 -23.45 -19.87 0.15
CA ASP A 529 -23.52 -18.75 1.10
C ASP A 529 -22.57 -17.61 0.71
N LEU A 530 -21.36 -17.95 0.24
CA LEU A 530 -20.42 -16.96 -0.31
C LEU A 530 -20.95 -16.30 -1.59
N GLU A 531 -21.51 -17.08 -2.53
CA GLU A 531 -22.14 -16.56 -3.76
C GLU A 531 -23.40 -15.70 -3.48
N ASN A 532 -24.10 -15.94 -2.37
CA ASN A 532 -25.19 -15.08 -1.90
C ASN A 532 -24.63 -13.78 -1.28
N ARG A 533 -23.61 -13.88 -0.41
CA ARG A 533 -22.93 -12.71 0.20
C ARG A 533 -22.27 -11.80 -0.84
N GLU A 534 -21.68 -12.40 -1.88
CA GLU A 534 -21.10 -11.69 -3.02
C GLU A 534 -22.17 -10.95 -3.82
N ARG A 535 -23.34 -11.57 -4.05
CA ARG A 535 -24.49 -10.91 -4.70
C ARG A 535 -25.05 -9.75 -3.88
N GLU A 536 -25.12 -9.88 -2.55
CA GLU A 536 -25.50 -8.80 -1.64
C GLU A 536 -24.47 -7.64 -1.68
N LEU A 537 -23.18 -7.94 -1.52
CA LEU A 537 -22.10 -6.95 -1.64
C LEU A 537 -22.10 -6.25 -3.01
N MET A 538 -22.33 -6.98 -4.10
CA MET A 538 -22.41 -6.41 -5.45
C MET A 538 -23.70 -5.61 -5.69
N ALA A 539 -24.74 -5.79 -4.88
CA ALA A 539 -25.92 -4.91 -4.86
C ALA A 539 -25.64 -3.64 -4.03
N GLU A 540 -24.99 -3.76 -2.87
CA GLU A 540 -24.55 -2.63 -2.06
C GLU A 540 -23.58 -1.73 -2.82
N VAL A 541 -22.57 -2.31 -3.49
CA VAL A 541 -21.62 -1.56 -4.34
C VAL A 541 -22.33 -0.85 -5.50
N ARG A 542 -23.37 -1.46 -6.09
CA ARG A 542 -24.21 -0.78 -7.11
C ARG A 542 -24.98 0.39 -6.54
N GLN A 543 -25.58 0.26 -5.35
CA GLN A 543 -26.23 1.38 -4.66
C GLN A 543 -25.23 2.47 -4.23
N LEU A 544 -24.03 2.09 -3.78
CA LEU A 544 -22.98 3.03 -3.40
C LEU A 544 -22.49 3.83 -4.61
N ARG A 545 -22.28 3.15 -5.75
CA ARG A 545 -21.97 3.80 -7.03
C ARG A 545 -23.09 4.75 -7.46
N GLN A 546 -24.36 4.33 -7.44
CA GLN A 546 -25.48 5.23 -7.75
C GLN A 546 -25.54 6.44 -6.81
N LYS A 547 -25.33 6.26 -5.50
CA LYS A 547 -25.26 7.37 -4.52
C LYS A 547 -24.08 8.31 -4.79
N LEU A 548 -22.91 7.77 -5.14
CA LEU A 548 -21.73 8.57 -5.50
C LEU A 548 -21.92 9.32 -6.83
N THR A 549 -22.51 8.70 -7.85
CA THR A 549 -22.85 9.36 -9.12
C THR A 549 -23.92 10.44 -8.92
N ALA A 550 -24.92 10.21 -8.06
CA ALA A 550 -25.90 11.21 -7.68
C ALA A 550 -25.26 12.38 -6.89
N GLN A 551 -24.33 12.09 -5.97
CA GLN A 551 -23.57 13.13 -5.26
C GLN A 551 -22.59 13.87 -6.18
N ALA A 552 -22.00 13.22 -7.19
CA ALA A 552 -21.16 13.86 -8.19
C ALA A 552 -21.98 14.80 -9.08
N ARG A 553 -23.15 14.34 -9.58
CA ARG A 553 -24.13 15.18 -10.31
C ARG A 553 -24.69 16.32 -9.44
N ALA A 554 -24.79 16.16 -8.12
CA ALA A 554 -25.18 17.23 -7.21
C ALA A 554 -24.04 18.20 -6.83
N LYS A 555 -22.77 17.80 -7.01
CA LYS A 555 -21.59 18.67 -6.82
C LYS A 555 -21.17 19.40 -8.10
N GLN A 556 -21.45 18.84 -9.26
CA GLN A 556 -21.40 19.56 -10.53
C GLN A 556 -22.66 20.43 -10.64
N GLY A 557 -22.54 21.69 -10.21
CA GLY A 557 -23.56 22.71 -10.48
C GLY A 557 -23.80 22.89 -11.99
N PRO A 558 -24.89 23.56 -12.39
CA PRO A 558 -25.19 23.77 -13.80
C PRO A 558 -24.04 24.51 -14.51
N PRO A 559 -23.78 24.21 -15.80
CA PRO A 559 -22.70 24.85 -16.53
C PRO A 559 -22.92 26.35 -16.62
N VAL A 560 -21.86 27.11 -16.35
CA VAL A 560 -21.86 28.58 -16.46
C VAL A 560 -21.92 28.95 -17.94
N GLU A 561 -23.09 29.38 -18.41
CA GLU A 561 -23.18 30.07 -19.69
C GLU A 561 -22.41 31.39 -19.59
N ALA A 562 -21.39 31.52 -20.43
CA ALA A 562 -20.69 32.77 -20.61
C ALA A 562 -21.60 33.77 -21.32
N GLN A 563 -21.84 34.91 -20.67
CA GLN A 563 -22.29 36.14 -21.31
C GLN A 563 -21.32 36.51 -22.45
N TRP A 564 -21.78 37.31 -23.44
CA TRP A 564 -21.10 38.53 -23.96
C TRP A 564 -21.81 39.05 -25.24
N ASN A 565 -22.61 40.10 -25.03
CA ASN A 565 -22.94 41.22 -25.94
C ASN A 565 -23.18 41.00 -27.46
N SER A 566 -24.42 41.28 -27.90
CA SER A 566 -24.79 42.57 -28.54
C SER A 566 -26.31 42.76 -28.59
#